data_AF-A0A524HP73-F1
#
_entry.id   AF-A0A524HP73-F1
#
_cell.length_a   1.000
_cell.length_b   1.000
_cell.length_c   1.000
_cell.angle_alpha   90.00
_cell.angle_beta   90.00
_cell.angle_gamma   90.00
#
_symmetry.space_group_name_H-M   'P 1'
#
loop_
_entity.id
_entity.type
_entity.pdbx_description
1 polymer ?
#
loop_
_entity_poly.entity_id
_entity_poly.type
_entity_poly.pdbx_seq_one_letter_code
_entity_poly.pdbx_strand_id
1 'polypeptide(L)' 'EELEKDLIRQAVEQVNGNKTRAAELLGLSRDTLRYRMEKYALGEAASDDE' A
#
# COMPACT_ATOMS: atom_id res chain seq x y z
N GLU A 1 -9.00 -12.20 -0.65
CA GLU A 1 -7.70 -11.56 -0.40
C GLU A 1 -7.03 -11.08 -1.68
N GLU A 2 -7.01 -11.86 -2.78
CA GLU A 2 -6.47 -11.42 -4.07
C GLU A 2 -7.03 -10.09 -4.60
N LEU A 3 -8.36 -9.88 -4.51
CA LEU A 3 -8.97 -8.58 -4.88
C LEU A 3 -8.41 -7.41 -4.06
N GLU A 4 -8.17 -7.61 -2.77
CA GLU A 4 -7.61 -6.57 -1.92
C GLU A 4 -6.15 -6.28 -2.28
N LYS A 5 -5.36 -7.34 -2.56
CA LYS A 5 -3.99 -7.22 -3.04
C LYS A 5 -3.90 -6.45 -4.35
N ASP A 6 -4.79 -6.73 -5.30
CA ASP A 6 -4.84 -6.02 -6.58
C ASP A 6 -5.29 -4.56 -6.43
N LEU A 7 -6.24 -4.27 -5.55
CA LEU A 7 -6.64 -2.89 -5.24
C LEU A 7 -5.49 -2.09 -4.63
N ILE A 8 -4.74 -2.69 -3.70
CA ILE A 8 -3.56 -2.06 -3.09
C ILE A 8 -2.49 -1.82 -4.15
N ARG A 9 -2.19 -2.80 -4.98
CA ARG A 9 -1.21 -2.65 -6.07
C ARG A 9 -1.61 -1.51 -7.02
N GLN A 10 -2.85 -1.51 -7.51
CA GLN A 10 -3.35 -0.47 -8.42
C GLN A 10 -3.31 0.92 -7.78
N ALA A 11 -3.72 1.05 -6.52
CA ALA A 11 -3.69 2.34 -5.83
C ALA A 11 -2.26 2.86 -5.67
N VAL A 12 -1.30 1.99 -5.31
CA VAL A 12 0.11 2.34 -5.17
C VAL A 12 0.73 2.73 -6.51
N GLU A 13 0.46 1.97 -7.57
CA GLU A 13 0.91 2.28 -8.93
C GLU A 13 0.32 3.61 -9.43
N GLN A 14 -0.97 3.85 -9.20
CA GLN A 14 -1.67 5.08 -9.62
C GLN A 14 -1.07 6.35 -9.00
N VAL A 15 -0.48 6.24 -7.81
CA VAL A 15 0.15 7.37 -7.10
C VAL A 15 1.68 7.31 -7.12
N ASN A 16 2.26 6.48 -8.01
CA ASN A 16 3.70 6.32 -8.18
C ASN A 16 4.43 6.00 -6.86
N GLY A 17 3.91 5.05 -6.06
CA GLY A 17 4.57 4.61 -4.83
C GLY A 17 4.27 5.46 -3.59
N ASN A 18 3.51 6.57 -3.71
CA ASN A 18 3.14 7.39 -2.56
C ASN A 18 2.12 6.68 -1.64
N LYS A 19 2.64 6.02 -0.59
CA LYS A 19 1.85 5.25 0.39
C LYS A 19 0.73 6.07 1.06
N THR A 20 0.95 7.35 1.37
CA THR A 20 -0.08 8.22 1.95
C THR A 20 -1.23 8.45 0.98
N ARG A 21 -0.93 8.79 -0.28
CA ARG A 21 -1.95 9.01 -1.31
C ARG A 21 -2.66 7.72 -1.71
N ALA A 22 -1.97 6.59 -1.72
CA ALA A 22 -2.58 5.29 -1.98
C ALA A 22 -3.59 4.92 -0.88
N ALA A 23 -3.26 5.24 0.38
CA ALA A 23 -4.16 5.01 1.51
C ALA A 23 -5.40 5.91 1.39
N GLU A 24 -5.22 7.19 1.04
CA GLU A 24 -6.33 8.12 0.77
C GLU A 24 -7.24 7.62 -0.37
N LEU A 25 -6.68 7.12 -1.47
CA LEU A 25 -7.45 6.55 -2.59
C LEU A 25 -8.30 5.34 -2.18
N LEU A 26 -7.78 4.53 -1.26
CA LEU A 26 -8.47 3.34 -0.75
C LEU A 26 -9.38 3.64 0.45
N GLY A 27 -9.43 4.89 0.93
CA GLY A 27 -10.18 5.26 2.14
C GLY A 27 -9.62 4.62 3.41
N LEU A 28 -8.31 4.33 3.44
CA LEU A 28 -7.61 3.69 4.54
C LEU A 28 -6.72 4.68 5.27
N SER A 29 -6.39 4.40 6.53
CA SER A 29 -5.25 5.06 7.16
C SER A 29 -3.94 4.55 6.56
N ARG A 30 -2.89 5.39 6.58
CA ARG A 30 -1.54 5.00 6.16
C ARG A 30 -1.06 3.73 6.87
N ASP A 31 -1.34 3.60 8.17
CA ASP A 31 -0.97 2.42 8.96
C ASP A 31 -1.72 1.16 8.52
N THR A 32 -3.00 1.29 8.16
CA THR A 32 -3.77 0.17 7.62
C THR A 32 -3.23 -0.28 6.27
N LEU A 33 -2.89 0.68 5.39
CA LEU A 33 -2.28 0.35 4.10
C LEU A 33 -0.94 -0.37 4.31
N ARG A 34 -0.07 0.16 5.17
CA ARG A 34 1.23 -0.44 5.50
C ARG A 34 1.07 -1.88 6.01
N TYR A 35 0.20 -2.11 6.99
CA TYR A 35 -0.06 -3.45 7.51
C TYR A 35 -0.53 -4.42 6.42
N ARG A 36 -1.40 -3.97 5.52
CA ARG A 36 -1.87 -4.81 4.41
C ARG A 36 -0.78 -5.05 3.37
N MET A 37 0.06 -4.07 3.09
CA MET A 37 1.21 -4.23 2.20
C MET A 37 2.23 -5.22 2.79
N GLU A 38 2.50 -5.17 4.09
CA GLU A 38 3.33 -6.17 4.79
C GLU A 38 2.69 -7.56 4.74
N LYS A 39 1.38 -7.67 5.06
CA LYS A 39 0.62 -8.92 5.01
C LYS A 39 0.69 -9.59 3.64
N TYR A 40 0.61 -8.80 2.57
CA TYR A 40 0.64 -9.29 1.19
C TYR A 40 2.02 -9.28 0.54
N ALA A 41 3.07 -8.95 1.30
CA ALA A 41 4.45 -8.77 0.81
C ALA A 41 4.53 -7.86 -0.44
N LEU A 42 3.74 -6.77 -0.44
CA LEU A 42 3.68 -5.75 -1.49
C LEU A 42 4.69 -4.60 -1.27
N GLY A 43 5.64 -4.76 -0.35
CA GLY A 43 6.76 -3.82 -0.17
C GLY A 43 8.00 -4.32 -0.87
N GLU A 44 8.66 -3.47 -1.66
CA GLU A 44 10.07 -3.70 -1.98
C GLU A 44 10.86 -3.88 -0.68
N ALA A 45 11.79 -4.83 -0.71
CA ALA A 45 12.69 -5.06 0.39
C ALA A 45 13.45 -3.77 0.73
N ALA A 46 13.39 -3.38 2.00
CA ALA A 46 14.17 -2.34 2.65
C ALA A 46 13.79 -0.86 2.39
N SER A 47 14.07 -0.05 3.40
CA SER A 47 14.03 1.42 3.49
C SER A 47 12.66 2.09 3.43
N ASP A 48 12.04 2.25 4.60
CA ASP A 48 11.36 3.50 5.01
C ASP A 48 11.02 3.39 6.51
N ASP A 49 12.07 3.27 7.33
CA ASP A 49 12.07 3.67 8.74
C ASP A 49 13.19 4.72 8.87
N GLU A 50 12.86 5.98 8.59
CA GLU A 50 13.50 7.17 9.18
C GLU A 50 12.43 7.97 9.94
#